data_AF-A0A5B1CDV3-F1
#
_entry.id   AF-A0A5B1CDV3-F1
#
_cell.length_a   1.000
_cell.length_b   1.000
_cell.length_c   1.000
_cell.angle_alpha   90.00
_cell.angle_beta   90.00
_cell.angle_gamma   90.00
#
_symmetry.space_group_name_H-M   'P 1'
#
loop_
_entity.id
_entity.type
_entity.pdbx_description
1 polymer ?
#
loop_
_entity_poly.entity_id
_entity_poly.type
_entity_poly.pdbx_seq_one_letter_code
_entity_poly.pdbx_strand_id
1 'polypeptide(L)'
;MTSDRETIDLHLGLHEIPKHTMTITRINGAIEQLFPNLEEFIENTEAKVQPRKDYPIERDDVGGITSKTQFEIKIERALWSKYHEHKSSEASPFLPTCPRIVGYQVPLFNQDNQQGWGEIDLIGASPNGMPVPIELKQDTGENVLKMIVQSAAYSIAVRKVWNLPNSPFQKCWQSLALGNELPKEMSEINCICLATEAYWKRARGNASGRRSEGQIMPDSWPLINRLVEKFSEHGIQVSFASVVLAPELPTISSCSQEQLPI
;
A
#
# COMPACT_ATOMS: atom_id res chain seq x y z
N MET A 1 -24.56 17.82 22.31
CA MET A 1 -23.31 17.20 22.82
C MET A 1 -22.28 17.31 21.70
N THR A 2 -21.38 18.28 21.81
CA THR A 2 -20.24 18.45 20.91
C THR A 2 -19.26 17.31 21.19
N SER A 3 -19.27 16.29 20.35
CA SER A 3 -18.21 15.29 20.31
C SER A 3 -16.90 16.04 20.06
N ASP A 4 -15.98 16.03 21.03
CA ASP A 4 -14.61 16.51 20.81
C ASP A 4 -14.06 15.84 19.56
N ARG A 5 -13.86 16.65 18.50
CA ARG A 5 -13.21 16.18 17.29
C ARG A 5 -11.74 16.02 17.64
N GLU A 6 -11.31 14.78 17.83
CA GLU A 6 -9.91 14.44 18.04
C GLU A 6 -9.12 14.92 16.81
N THR A 7 -8.24 15.90 17.04
CA THR A 7 -7.40 16.50 16.00
C THR A 7 -6.23 15.56 15.70
N ILE A 8 -5.93 15.32 14.43
CA ILE A 8 -4.72 14.60 14.02
C ILE A 8 -3.53 15.51 14.33
N ASP A 9 -2.60 15.01 15.14
CA ASP A 9 -1.33 15.70 15.39
C ASP A 9 -0.54 15.85 14.08
N LEU A 10 -0.26 17.09 13.70
CA LEU A 10 0.43 17.43 12.45
C LEU A 10 1.88 16.94 12.44
N HIS A 11 2.48 16.69 13.60
CA HIS A 11 3.84 16.14 13.69
C HIS A 11 3.93 14.64 13.35
N LEU A 12 2.80 13.97 13.13
CA LEU A 12 2.77 12.58 12.71
C LEU A 12 3.16 12.43 11.23
N GLY A 13 3.80 11.31 10.89
CA GLY A 13 3.87 10.85 9.52
C GLY A 13 2.61 10.08 9.13
N LEU A 14 2.35 9.94 7.84
CA LEU A 14 1.23 9.16 7.29
C LEU A 14 1.23 7.71 7.80
N HIS A 15 2.40 7.12 8.08
CA HIS A 15 2.52 5.76 8.62
C HIS A 15 2.02 5.63 10.08
N GLU A 16 1.87 6.73 10.80
CA GLU A 16 1.44 6.76 12.20
C GLU A 16 -0.07 7.05 12.36
N ILE A 17 -0.63 7.89 11.48
CA ILE A 17 -2.05 8.30 11.50
C ILE A 17 -3.03 7.10 11.65
N PRO A 18 -2.84 5.98 10.94
CA PRO A 18 -3.78 4.87 11.01
C PRO A 18 -3.87 4.18 12.39
N LYS A 19 -2.92 4.42 13.29
CA LYS A 19 -2.92 3.93 14.67
C LYS A 19 -3.73 4.83 15.60
N HIS A 20 -3.97 6.08 15.22
CA HIS A 20 -4.57 7.09 16.08
C HIS A 20 -6.02 7.44 15.73
N THR A 21 -6.41 7.45 14.44
CA THR A 21 -7.62 8.21 14.06
C THR A 21 -8.67 7.50 13.20
N MET A 22 -8.41 6.27 12.73
CA MET A 22 -9.23 5.66 11.68
C MET A 22 -10.28 4.66 12.17
N THR A 23 -11.15 5.10 13.08
CA THR A 23 -12.44 4.41 13.32
C THR A 23 -13.48 4.87 12.29
N ILE A 24 -14.44 4.00 11.93
CA ILE A 24 -15.39 4.19 10.81
C ILE A 24 -16.23 5.47 10.95
N THR A 25 -16.42 5.95 12.17
CA THR A 25 -17.23 7.13 12.48
C THR A 25 -16.53 8.45 12.14
N ARG A 26 -15.26 8.42 11.72
CA ARG A 26 -14.42 9.62 11.60
C ARG A 26 -13.77 9.82 10.23
N ILE A 27 -14.16 9.06 9.20
CA ILE A 27 -13.51 9.14 7.87
C ILE A 27 -13.60 10.57 7.29
N ASN A 28 -14.77 11.21 7.27
CA ASN A 28 -14.90 12.58 6.79
C ASN A 28 -14.03 13.55 7.61
N GLY A 29 -14.09 13.45 8.95
CA GLY A 29 -13.28 14.30 9.83
C GLY A 29 -11.77 14.06 9.69
N ALA A 30 -11.34 12.84 9.34
CA ALA A 30 -9.95 12.53 9.06
C ALA A 30 -9.53 13.13 7.72
N ILE A 31 -10.35 13.02 6.67
CA ILE A 31 -10.05 13.61 5.35
C ILE A 31 -10.05 15.14 5.43
N GLU A 32 -11.00 15.75 6.16
CA GLU A 32 -11.05 17.20 6.41
C GLU A 32 -9.76 17.73 7.07
N GLN A 33 -9.04 16.91 7.82
CA GLN A 33 -7.77 17.26 8.45
C GLN A 33 -6.54 16.88 7.62
N LEU A 34 -6.58 15.72 6.95
CA LEU A 34 -5.51 15.24 6.07
C LEU A 34 -5.35 16.11 4.83
N PHE A 35 -6.45 16.44 4.16
CA PHE A 35 -6.43 17.11 2.86
C PHE A 35 -5.72 18.47 2.88
N PRO A 36 -6.04 19.42 3.78
CA PRO A 36 -5.37 20.72 3.80
C PRO A 36 -3.91 20.66 4.27
N ASN A 37 -3.52 19.60 4.99
CA ASN A 37 -2.17 19.47 5.58
C ASN A 37 -1.36 18.34 4.92
N LEU A 38 -1.76 17.87 3.74
CA LEU A 38 -1.16 16.67 3.14
C LEU A 38 0.34 16.83 2.89
N GLU A 39 0.77 18.01 2.46
CA GLU A 39 2.18 18.32 2.21
C GLU A 39 3.03 18.16 3.48
N GLU A 40 2.58 18.71 4.61
CA GLU A 40 3.25 18.55 5.90
C GLU A 40 3.31 17.07 6.33
N PHE A 41 2.22 16.31 6.13
CA PHE A 41 2.23 14.88 6.40
C PHE A 41 3.20 14.11 5.50
N ILE A 42 3.34 14.48 4.22
CA ILE A 42 4.31 13.89 3.30
C ILE A 42 5.73 14.21 3.77
N GLU A 43 6.04 15.46 4.08
CA GLU A 43 7.34 15.90 4.59
C GLU A 43 7.73 15.18 5.87
N ASN A 44 6.79 15.08 6.83
CA ASN A 44 6.99 14.38 8.09
C ASN A 44 7.17 12.87 7.88
N THR A 45 6.48 12.28 6.91
CA THR A 45 6.68 10.88 6.51
C THR A 45 8.09 10.69 5.98
N GLU A 46 8.54 11.52 5.02
CA GLU A 46 9.88 11.45 4.43
C GLU A 46 11.00 11.65 5.47
N ALA A 47 10.82 12.59 6.41
CA ALA A 47 11.79 12.88 7.46
C ALA A 47 11.98 11.70 8.44
N LYS A 48 10.94 10.87 8.61
CA LYS A 48 10.96 9.69 9.49
C LYS A 48 11.40 8.40 8.80
N VAL A 49 11.66 8.43 7.50
CA VAL A 49 12.25 7.29 6.78
C VAL A 49 13.69 7.11 7.25
N GLN A 50 14.03 5.91 7.71
CA GLN A 50 15.39 5.59 8.12
C GLN A 50 16.09 4.75 7.06
N PRO A 51 17.06 5.31 6.31
CA PRO A 51 17.80 4.56 5.32
C PRO A 51 18.55 3.38 5.95
N ARG A 52 18.46 2.22 5.31
CA ARG A 52 19.14 1.00 5.72
C ARG A 52 20.36 0.74 4.85
N LYS A 53 21.33 0.01 5.40
CA LYS A 53 22.48 -0.50 4.63
C LYS A 53 22.09 -1.63 3.69
N ASP A 54 21.00 -2.34 4.00
CA ASP A 54 20.50 -3.47 3.23
C ASP A 54 18.97 -3.54 3.33
N TYR A 55 18.34 -4.04 2.27
CA TYR A 55 16.90 -4.22 2.16
C TYR A 55 16.64 -5.66 1.68
N PRO A 56 16.10 -6.54 2.54
CA PRO A 56 15.80 -7.92 2.18
C PRO A 56 14.51 -7.97 1.35
N ILE A 57 14.62 -7.56 0.08
CA ILE A 57 13.50 -7.48 -0.87
C ILE A 57 13.20 -8.87 -1.43
N GLU A 58 14.23 -9.57 -1.88
CA GLU A 58 14.12 -10.97 -2.28
C GLU A 58 14.08 -11.86 -1.04
N ARG A 59 13.12 -12.77 -1.01
CA ARG A 59 13.01 -13.80 0.01
C ARG A 59 13.45 -15.12 -0.61
N ASP A 60 14.49 -15.70 -0.01
CA ASP A 60 14.98 -17.04 -0.29
C ASP A 60 14.29 -18.11 0.58
N ASP A 61 13.59 -17.69 1.63
CA ASP A 61 12.83 -18.55 2.52
C ASP A 61 11.35 -18.21 2.61
N VAL A 62 10.57 -19.23 3.01
CA VAL A 62 9.15 -19.12 3.36
C VAL A 62 9.03 -18.75 4.84
N GLY A 63 10.01 -18.03 5.40
CA GLY A 63 10.39 -18.11 6.81
C GLY A 63 10.53 -16.76 7.52
N GLY A 64 9.44 -16.01 7.65
CA GLY A 64 9.39 -14.85 8.56
C GLY A 64 7.97 -14.55 8.96
N ILE A 65 7.66 -14.65 10.25
CA ILE A 65 6.38 -14.24 10.84
C ILE A 65 6.72 -13.48 12.12
N THR A 66 6.65 -12.16 12.07
CA THR A 66 6.49 -11.36 13.27
C THR A 66 5.21 -10.54 13.10
N SER A 67 4.21 -10.86 13.92
CA SER A 67 3.01 -10.07 14.26
C SER A 67 1.70 -10.22 13.46
N LYS A 68 1.69 -10.75 12.22
CA LYS A 68 0.42 -10.96 11.48
C LYS A 68 -0.18 -12.34 11.68
N THR A 69 -1.49 -12.47 11.48
CA THR A 69 -2.14 -13.79 11.54
C THR A 69 -1.48 -14.73 10.53
N GLN A 70 -1.34 -16.02 10.85
CA GLN A 70 -0.79 -17.01 9.91
C GLN A 70 -1.53 -17.02 8.55
N PHE A 71 -2.72 -16.45 8.47
CA PHE A 71 -3.55 -16.40 7.29
C PHE A 71 -3.17 -15.27 6.33
N GLU A 72 -2.92 -14.05 6.79
CA GLU A 72 -2.45 -12.93 5.95
C GLU A 72 -1.16 -13.28 5.22
N ILE A 73 -0.20 -13.82 5.96
CA ILE A 73 1.09 -14.25 5.43
C ILE A 73 0.93 -15.36 4.39
N LYS A 74 -0.06 -16.25 4.54
CA LYS A 74 -0.36 -17.28 3.54
C LYS A 74 -0.82 -16.68 2.22
N ILE A 75 -1.65 -15.64 2.25
CA ILE A 75 -2.11 -14.99 1.01
C ILE A 75 -0.98 -14.25 0.32
N GLU A 76 -0.21 -13.46 1.07
CA GLU A 76 0.95 -12.74 0.52
C GLU A 76 1.95 -13.70 -0.13
N ARG A 77 2.25 -14.82 0.53
CA ARG A 77 3.10 -15.89 -0.02
C ARG A 77 2.49 -16.57 -1.23
N ALA A 78 1.18 -16.84 -1.24
CA ALA A 78 0.51 -17.47 -2.37
C ALA A 78 0.52 -16.54 -3.60
N LEU A 79 0.31 -15.24 -3.40
CA LEU A 79 0.43 -14.22 -4.44
C LEU A 79 1.86 -14.15 -4.96
N TRP A 80 2.86 -14.02 -4.07
CA TRP A 80 4.26 -14.01 -4.48
C TRP A 80 4.63 -15.29 -5.23
N SER A 81 4.34 -16.47 -4.69
CA SER A 81 4.67 -17.76 -5.32
C SER A 81 4.11 -17.86 -6.73
N LYS A 82 2.89 -17.37 -6.96
CA LYS A 82 2.25 -17.38 -8.28
C LYS A 82 2.83 -16.36 -9.25
N TYR A 83 3.20 -15.17 -8.77
CA TYR A 83 3.50 -14.02 -9.63
C TYR A 83 4.96 -13.54 -9.57
N HIS A 84 5.84 -14.23 -8.82
CA HIS A 84 7.26 -13.90 -8.73
C HIS A 84 8.11 -14.43 -9.88
N GLU A 85 7.72 -15.54 -10.50
CA GLU A 85 8.43 -16.16 -11.61
C GLU A 85 7.73 -15.86 -12.94
N HIS A 86 8.10 -14.73 -13.55
CA HIS A 86 7.74 -14.44 -14.94
C HIS A 86 8.73 -15.04 -15.95
N LYS A 87 9.29 -16.22 -15.64
CA LYS A 87 10.30 -16.87 -16.50
C LYS A 87 9.69 -17.67 -17.65
N SER A 88 8.40 -18.00 -17.62
CA SER A 88 7.74 -18.70 -18.72
C SER A 88 6.86 -17.74 -19.54
N SER A 89 6.86 -17.91 -20.86
CA SER A 89 5.99 -17.21 -21.81
C SER A 89 4.49 -17.50 -21.61
N GLU A 90 4.15 -18.40 -20.69
CA GLU A 90 2.78 -18.83 -20.38
C GLU A 90 2.25 -18.25 -19.06
N ALA A 91 3.10 -17.64 -18.23
CA ALA A 91 2.68 -17.04 -16.98
C ALA A 91 1.86 -15.76 -17.24
N SER A 92 0.63 -15.71 -16.73
CA SER A 92 -0.21 -14.50 -16.80
C SER A 92 0.35 -13.40 -15.89
N PRO A 93 0.43 -12.14 -16.36
CA PRO A 93 0.87 -11.02 -15.54
C PRO A 93 -0.02 -10.85 -14.31
N PHE A 94 0.57 -10.39 -13.21
CA PHE A 94 -0.18 -10.05 -12.01
C PHE A 94 -1.20 -8.95 -12.28
N LEU A 95 -0.70 -7.77 -12.67
CA LEU A 95 -1.49 -6.60 -13.07
C LEU A 95 -0.81 -5.87 -14.24
N PRO A 96 -1.54 -5.18 -15.12
CA PRO A 96 -0.91 -4.40 -16.20
C PRO A 96 0.10 -3.36 -15.69
N THR A 97 -0.20 -2.73 -14.55
CA THR A 97 0.65 -1.71 -13.90
C THR A 97 1.76 -2.29 -13.04
N CYS A 98 1.68 -3.57 -12.71
CA CYS A 98 2.60 -4.29 -11.85
C CYS A 98 2.61 -5.76 -12.29
N PRO A 99 3.26 -6.10 -13.41
CA PRO A 99 3.19 -7.44 -13.98
C PRO A 99 3.76 -8.53 -13.08
N ARG A 100 4.69 -8.19 -12.17
CA ARG A 100 5.40 -9.15 -11.32
C ARG A 100 5.39 -8.72 -9.86
N ILE A 101 5.27 -9.68 -8.94
CA ILE A 101 5.53 -9.47 -7.51
C ILE A 101 6.99 -9.85 -7.23
N VAL A 102 7.74 -8.99 -6.55
CA VAL A 102 9.17 -9.17 -6.29
C VAL A 102 9.40 -9.71 -4.88
N GLY A 103 8.70 -9.15 -3.89
CA GLY A 103 8.84 -9.54 -2.48
C GLY A 103 7.55 -9.40 -1.70
N TYR A 104 7.56 -9.90 -0.47
CA TYR A 104 6.45 -9.83 0.49
C TYR A 104 7.00 -9.58 1.89
N GLN A 105 6.21 -8.92 2.75
CA GLN A 105 6.62 -8.45 4.09
C GLN A 105 8.00 -7.79 4.05
N VAL A 106 8.13 -6.71 3.26
CA VAL A 106 9.41 -6.01 3.07
C VAL A 106 9.56 -4.93 4.14
N PRO A 107 10.51 -5.07 5.08
CA PRO A 107 10.66 -4.12 6.17
C PRO A 107 11.29 -2.80 5.68
N LEU A 108 10.62 -1.69 5.98
CA LEU A 108 11.14 -0.34 5.74
C LEU A 108 11.95 0.23 6.92
N PHE A 109 11.99 -0.49 8.04
CA PHE A 109 12.65 -0.07 9.27
C PHE A 109 13.89 -0.94 9.58
N ASN A 110 14.74 -0.43 10.47
CA ASN A 110 15.73 -1.26 11.15
C ASN A 110 15.08 -1.97 12.35
N GLN A 111 15.38 -3.26 12.58
CA GLN A 111 14.73 -4.06 13.64
C GLN A 111 14.85 -3.42 15.03
N ASP A 112 15.96 -2.71 15.28
CA ASP A 112 16.21 -2.03 16.55
C ASP A 112 15.36 -0.76 16.75
N ASN A 113 14.74 -0.23 15.69
CA ASN A 113 14.00 1.03 15.74
C ASN A 113 12.91 1.11 14.66
N GLN A 114 11.69 0.67 15.01
CA GLN A 114 10.56 0.69 14.08
C GLN A 114 10.00 2.09 13.82
N GLN A 115 10.06 3.04 14.77
CA GLN A 115 9.45 4.39 14.68
C GLN A 115 8.05 4.42 14.05
N GLY A 116 7.22 3.42 14.39
CA GLY A 116 5.87 3.30 13.88
C GLY A 116 5.73 2.68 12.49
N TRP A 117 6.82 2.42 11.77
CA TRP A 117 6.80 1.74 10.47
C TRP A 117 6.39 0.27 10.60
N GLY A 118 5.65 -0.19 9.60
CA GLY A 118 5.35 -1.60 9.37
C GLY A 118 6.19 -2.17 8.22
N GLU A 119 5.80 -3.35 7.77
CA GLU A 119 6.32 -4.00 6.58
C GLU A 119 5.38 -3.72 5.41
N ILE A 120 5.93 -3.55 4.20
CA ILE A 120 5.12 -3.52 2.97
C ILE A 120 4.61 -4.94 2.74
N ASP A 121 3.30 -5.12 2.62
CA ASP A 121 2.69 -6.44 2.43
C ASP A 121 3.26 -7.16 1.23
N LEU A 122 3.26 -6.48 0.08
CA LEU A 122 3.82 -6.95 -1.18
C LEU A 122 4.54 -5.79 -1.87
N ILE A 123 5.66 -6.08 -2.54
CA ILE A 123 6.29 -5.12 -3.45
C ILE A 123 6.45 -5.78 -4.81
N GLY A 124 5.98 -5.11 -5.85
CA GLY A 124 6.10 -5.59 -7.22
C GLY A 124 6.91 -4.67 -8.10
N ALA A 125 7.06 -5.05 -9.36
CA ALA A 125 7.73 -4.27 -10.38
C ALA A 125 6.73 -3.84 -11.45
N SER A 126 6.72 -2.56 -11.78
CA SER A 126 6.00 -2.01 -12.93
C SER A 126 6.63 -2.47 -14.26
N PRO A 127 5.99 -2.23 -15.43
CA PRO A 127 6.54 -2.61 -16.72
C PRO A 127 7.94 -2.01 -17.02
N ASN A 128 8.24 -0.82 -16.51
CA ASN A 128 9.57 -0.20 -16.61
C ASN A 128 10.53 -0.60 -15.46
N GLY A 129 10.16 -1.58 -14.64
CA GLY A 129 10.97 -2.11 -13.56
C GLY A 129 10.99 -1.25 -12.29
N MET A 130 10.15 -0.23 -12.15
CA MET A 130 10.06 0.58 -10.93
C MET A 130 9.35 -0.19 -9.81
N PRO A 131 9.74 0.01 -8.54
CA PRO A 131 9.05 -0.59 -7.41
C PRO A 131 7.62 -0.07 -7.29
N VAL A 132 6.70 -0.98 -6.98
CA VAL A 132 5.29 -0.72 -6.75
C VAL A 132 4.91 -1.32 -5.39
N PRO A 133 4.80 -0.51 -4.33
CA PRO A 133 4.26 -0.96 -3.06
C PRO A 133 2.79 -1.37 -3.21
N ILE A 134 2.43 -2.47 -2.58
CA ILE A 134 1.08 -3.03 -2.62
C ILE A 134 0.67 -3.27 -1.15
N GLU A 135 -0.39 -2.59 -0.72
CA GLU A 135 -1.05 -2.82 0.57
C GLU A 135 -2.20 -3.79 0.35
N LEU A 136 -2.30 -4.86 1.16
CA LEU A 136 -3.28 -5.93 1.01
C LEU A 136 -4.30 -5.90 2.15
N LYS A 137 -5.60 -5.89 1.82
CA LYS A 137 -6.69 -6.06 2.80
C LYS A 137 -7.58 -7.26 2.51
N GLN A 138 -8.07 -7.89 3.57
CA GLN A 138 -8.99 -9.03 3.52
C GLN A 138 -10.43 -8.61 3.79
N ASP A 139 -11.36 -9.57 3.83
CA ASP A 139 -12.78 -9.36 4.06
C ASP A 139 -13.14 -8.67 5.39
N THR A 140 -12.26 -8.75 6.38
CA THR A 140 -12.38 -8.23 7.74
C THR A 140 -11.34 -7.13 8.00
N GLY A 141 -11.63 -6.24 8.95
CA GLY A 141 -10.69 -5.20 9.37
C GLY A 141 -10.91 -3.81 8.75
N GLU A 142 -9.81 -3.09 8.59
CA GLU A 142 -9.69 -1.64 8.48
C GLU A 142 -10.43 -1.03 7.27
N ASN A 143 -10.65 0.29 7.30
CA ASN A 143 -11.36 1.00 6.24
C ASN A 143 -10.45 1.37 5.05
N VAL A 144 -11.06 1.75 3.92
CA VAL A 144 -10.36 2.11 2.67
C VAL A 144 -9.38 3.27 2.83
N LEU A 145 -9.72 4.29 3.64
CA LEU A 145 -8.85 5.43 3.87
C LEU A 145 -7.53 5.00 4.53
N LYS A 146 -7.59 4.05 5.48
CA LYS A 146 -6.40 3.48 6.12
C LYS A 146 -5.49 2.80 5.11
N MET A 147 -6.04 1.96 4.25
CA MET A 147 -5.27 1.28 3.20
C MET A 147 -4.59 2.29 2.25
N ILE A 148 -5.31 3.33 1.82
CA ILE A 148 -4.75 4.38 0.96
C ILE A 148 -3.59 5.10 1.65
N VAL A 149 -3.78 5.54 2.89
CA VAL A 149 -2.76 6.28 3.64
C VAL A 149 -1.52 5.42 3.92
N GLN A 150 -1.70 4.13 4.25
CA GLN A 150 -0.59 3.20 4.43
C GLN A 150 0.18 2.97 3.13
N SER A 151 -0.52 2.69 2.02
CA SER A 151 0.09 2.48 0.70
C SER A 151 0.87 3.72 0.24
N ALA A 152 0.30 4.92 0.44
CA ALA A 152 0.99 6.19 0.17
C ALA A 152 2.23 6.38 1.05
N ALA A 153 2.14 6.10 2.35
CA ALA A 153 3.29 6.21 3.27
C ALA A 153 4.46 5.30 2.85
N TYR A 154 4.16 4.06 2.46
CA TYR A 154 5.17 3.13 1.94
C TYR A 154 5.78 3.60 0.63
N SER A 155 4.98 4.21 -0.24
CA SER A 155 5.46 4.78 -1.51
C SER A 155 6.39 5.95 -1.29
N ILE A 156 6.07 6.83 -0.35
CA ILE A 156 6.94 7.93 0.06
C ILE A 156 8.26 7.38 0.60
N ALA A 157 8.22 6.34 1.44
CA ALA A 157 9.42 5.70 1.97
C ALA A 157 10.30 5.10 0.87
N VAL A 158 9.71 4.34 -0.05
CA VAL A 158 10.42 3.74 -1.19
C VAL A 158 11.03 4.81 -2.07
N ARG A 159 10.28 5.87 -2.42
CA ARG A 159 10.78 7.00 -3.21
C ARG A 159 11.95 7.68 -2.53
N LYS A 160 11.85 7.93 -1.22
CA LYS A 160 12.90 8.55 -0.43
C LYS A 160 14.19 7.72 -0.47
N VAL A 161 14.10 6.42 -0.19
CA VAL A 161 15.30 5.57 -0.15
C VAL A 161 15.86 5.32 -1.54
N TRP A 162 15.02 5.30 -2.59
CA TRP A 162 15.46 5.19 -3.98
C TRP A 162 16.36 6.37 -4.38
N ASN A 163 15.93 7.59 -4.05
CA ASN A 163 16.62 8.84 -4.45
C ASN A 163 17.87 9.16 -3.63
N LEU A 164 18.27 8.30 -2.68
CA LEU A 164 19.51 8.52 -1.94
C LEU A 164 20.74 8.31 -2.83
N PRO A 165 21.79 9.13 -2.70
CA PRO A 165 23.07 8.87 -3.33
C PRO A 165 23.58 7.48 -2.94
N ASN A 166 23.95 6.67 -3.94
CA ASN A 166 24.42 5.29 -3.73
C ASN A 166 23.41 4.38 -3.02
N SER A 167 22.10 4.64 -3.19
CA SER A 167 20.99 3.94 -2.55
C SER A 167 21.18 2.42 -2.48
N PRO A 168 21.28 1.84 -1.27
CA PRO A 168 21.29 0.39 -1.10
C PRO A 168 20.00 -0.27 -1.60
N PHE A 169 18.86 0.42 -1.48
CA PHE A 169 17.58 -0.06 -2.00
C PHE A 169 17.64 -0.21 -3.52
N GLN A 170 18.08 0.83 -4.24
CA GLN A 170 18.19 0.81 -5.70
C GLN A 170 19.18 -0.28 -6.17
N LYS A 171 20.31 -0.47 -5.47
CA LYS A 171 21.29 -1.53 -5.78
C LYS A 171 20.72 -2.93 -5.57
N CYS A 172 20.03 -3.16 -4.46
CA CYS A 172 19.32 -4.41 -4.21
C CYS A 172 18.30 -4.65 -5.32
N TRP A 173 17.45 -3.65 -5.61
CA TRP A 173 16.44 -3.73 -6.66
C TRP A 173 17.03 -4.03 -8.06
N GLN A 174 18.16 -3.40 -8.41
CA GLN A 174 18.90 -3.67 -9.66
C GLN A 174 19.37 -5.13 -9.77
N SER A 175 19.80 -5.73 -8.65
CA SER A 175 20.28 -7.13 -8.64
C SER A 175 19.18 -8.16 -8.95
N LEU A 176 17.90 -7.77 -8.83
CA LEU A 176 16.74 -8.63 -9.10
C LEU A 176 16.45 -8.80 -10.60
N ALA A 177 17.39 -8.36 -11.46
CA ALA A 177 17.47 -8.60 -12.88
C ALA A 177 16.16 -8.31 -13.63
N LEU A 178 15.52 -7.17 -13.35
CA LEU A 178 14.24 -6.76 -13.95
C LEU A 178 14.34 -6.36 -15.44
N GLY A 179 15.44 -6.67 -16.12
CA GLY A 179 15.64 -6.53 -17.57
C GLY A 179 15.77 -5.10 -18.10
N ASN A 180 15.48 -4.08 -17.28
CA ASN A 180 15.40 -2.68 -17.69
C ASN A 180 16.52 -1.84 -17.09
N GLU A 181 16.97 -0.82 -17.83
CA GLU A 181 17.76 0.27 -17.25
C GLU A 181 16.86 1.08 -16.31
N LEU A 182 17.17 1.04 -15.02
CA LEU A 182 16.34 1.67 -13.99
C LEU A 182 16.63 3.18 -13.92
N PRO A 183 15.60 4.02 -13.83
CA PRO A 183 15.74 5.45 -13.60
C PRO A 183 16.64 5.75 -12.40
N LYS A 184 17.55 6.73 -12.57
CA LYS A 184 18.44 7.19 -11.50
C LYS A 184 17.64 7.81 -10.34
N GLU A 185 16.60 8.55 -10.70
CA GLU A 185 15.72 9.25 -9.77
C GLU A 185 14.28 8.82 -9.99
N MET A 186 13.48 8.95 -8.93
CA MET A 186 12.07 8.61 -8.88
C MET A 186 11.31 9.85 -8.42
N SER A 187 10.77 10.60 -9.38
CA SER A 187 9.84 11.71 -9.11
C SER A 187 8.44 11.18 -8.81
N GLU A 188 8.05 10.12 -9.50
CA GLU A 188 6.73 9.50 -9.43
C GLU A 188 6.83 8.04 -8.98
N ILE A 189 5.84 7.59 -8.21
CA ILE A 189 5.72 6.21 -7.76
C ILE A 189 4.27 5.75 -7.83
N ASN A 190 4.07 4.55 -8.35
CA ASN A 190 2.78 3.87 -8.32
C ASN A 190 2.65 3.04 -7.05
N CYS A 191 1.45 2.95 -6.52
CA CYS A 191 1.11 2.04 -5.43
C CYS A 191 -0.27 1.44 -5.63
N ILE A 192 -0.46 0.27 -5.05
CA ILE A 192 -1.68 -0.51 -5.25
C ILE A 192 -2.32 -0.78 -3.89
N CYS A 193 -3.60 -0.45 -3.82
CA CYS A 193 -4.51 -0.89 -2.77
C CYS A 193 -5.19 -2.17 -3.27
N LEU A 194 -4.69 -3.33 -2.83
CA LEU A 194 -5.19 -4.64 -3.22
C LEU A 194 -6.12 -5.17 -2.13
N ALA A 195 -7.31 -5.64 -2.50
CA ALA A 195 -8.17 -6.28 -1.51
C ALA A 195 -9.05 -7.37 -2.10
N THR A 196 -9.66 -8.19 -1.24
CA THR A 196 -10.63 -9.20 -1.70
C THR A 196 -11.89 -8.55 -2.25
N GLU A 197 -12.61 -9.25 -3.13
CA GLU A 197 -13.93 -8.76 -3.57
C GLU A 197 -14.91 -8.58 -2.40
N ALA A 198 -14.82 -9.43 -1.37
CA ALA A 198 -15.60 -9.32 -0.15
C ALA A 198 -15.31 -8.02 0.62
N TYR A 199 -14.03 -7.65 0.74
CA TYR A 199 -13.63 -6.36 1.31
C TYR A 199 -14.27 -5.20 0.56
N TRP A 200 -14.14 -5.18 -0.77
CA TRP A 200 -14.65 -4.09 -1.60
C TRP A 200 -16.17 -3.98 -1.52
N LYS A 201 -16.89 -5.12 -1.55
CA LYS A 201 -18.35 -5.15 -1.35
C LYS A 201 -18.76 -4.55 -0.01
N ARG A 202 -18.05 -4.92 1.07
CA ARG A 202 -18.30 -4.39 2.41
C ARG A 202 -17.98 -2.90 2.50
N ALA A 203 -16.85 -2.46 1.95
CA ALA A 203 -16.43 -1.07 1.94
C ALA A 203 -17.45 -0.15 1.25
N ARG A 204 -18.05 -0.60 0.13
CA ARG A 204 -19.16 0.12 -0.53
C ARG A 204 -20.46 0.11 0.27
N GLY A 205 -20.62 -0.84 1.17
CA GLY A 205 -21.86 -1.07 1.91
C GLY A 205 -22.85 -1.94 1.14
N ASN A 206 -23.91 -2.36 1.83
CA ASN A 206 -24.99 -3.15 1.24
C ASN A 206 -26.27 -2.31 1.12
N ALA A 207 -27.16 -2.74 0.22
CA ALA A 207 -28.47 -2.11 0.03
C ALA A 207 -29.39 -2.21 1.25
N SER A 208 -29.05 -3.05 2.24
CA SER A 208 -29.84 -3.23 3.47
C SER A 208 -29.71 -2.05 4.46
N GLY A 209 -28.76 -1.13 4.24
CA GLY A 209 -28.56 0.07 5.06
C GLY A 209 -27.97 -0.18 6.45
N ARG A 210 -27.73 -1.44 6.85
CA ARG A 210 -27.04 -1.77 8.10
C ARG A 210 -25.55 -1.47 7.97
N ARG A 211 -25.06 -0.57 8.84
CA ARG A 211 -23.65 -0.19 8.91
C ARG A 211 -22.80 -1.39 9.34
N SER A 212 -21.78 -1.70 8.55
CA SER A 212 -20.76 -2.70 8.89
C SER A 212 -19.42 -2.06 9.24
N GLU A 213 -18.57 -2.82 9.91
CA GLU A 213 -17.20 -2.38 10.19
C GLU A 213 -16.44 -2.16 8.86
N GLY A 214 -15.73 -1.03 8.72
CA GLY A 214 -14.97 -0.70 7.51
C GLY A 214 -15.79 -0.12 6.34
N GLN A 215 -17.12 -0.01 6.47
CA GLN A 215 -17.97 0.60 5.44
C GLN A 215 -17.72 2.11 5.30
N ILE A 216 -17.60 2.57 4.06
CA ILE A 216 -17.49 3.98 3.67
C ILE A 216 -18.90 4.53 3.42
N MET A 217 -19.20 5.69 3.99
CA MET A 217 -20.49 6.35 3.72
C MET A 217 -20.49 6.88 2.28
N PRO A 218 -21.65 6.87 1.57
CA PRO A 218 -21.71 7.33 0.19
C PRO A 218 -21.14 8.73 -0.05
N ASP A 219 -21.35 9.65 0.89
CA ASP A 219 -20.85 11.03 0.88
C ASP A 219 -19.34 11.15 1.15
N SER A 220 -18.71 10.12 1.73
CA SER A 220 -17.27 10.05 1.95
C SER A 220 -16.48 9.73 0.68
N TRP A 221 -17.06 9.01 -0.29
CA TRP A 221 -16.33 8.57 -1.49
C TRP A 221 -15.77 9.73 -2.32
N PRO A 222 -16.52 10.81 -2.61
CA PRO A 222 -15.96 11.98 -3.29
C PRO A 222 -14.76 12.60 -2.55
N LEU A 223 -14.77 12.59 -1.21
CA LEU A 223 -13.65 13.11 -0.41
C LEU A 223 -12.42 12.19 -0.51
N ILE A 224 -12.62 10.88 -0.54
CA ILE A 224 -11.54 9.90 -0.76
C ILE A 224 -10.93 10.08 -2.15
N ASN A 225 -11.75 10.23 -3.19
CA ASN A 225 -11.26 10.47 -4.56
C ASN A 225 -10.42 11.74 -4.64
N ARG A 226 -10.89 12.84 -4.04
CA ARG A 226 -10.12 14.09 -3.97
C ARG A 226 -8.78 13.91 -3.25
N LEU A 227 -8.73 13.10 -2.19
CA LEU A 227 -7.46 12.79 -1.51
C LEU A 227 -6.51 11.99 -2.42
N VAL A 228 -7.03 11.03 -3.19
CA VAL A 228 -6.25 10.26 -4.18
C VAL A 228 -5.70 11.17 -5.28
N GLU A 229 -6.52 12.08 -5.81
CA GLU A 229 -6.08 13.11 -6.76
C GLU A 229 -4.97 13.98 -6.16
N LYS A 230 -5.12 14.39 -4.89
CA LYS A 230 -4.11 15.17 -4.18
C LYS A 230 -2.79 14.40 -4.04
N PHE A 231 -2.82 13.09 -3.75
CA PHE A 231 -1.60 12.28 -3.76
C PHE A 231 -0.93 12.24 -5.15
N SER A 232 -1.73 12.17 -6.23
CA SER A 232 -1.24 12.21 -7.60
C SER A 232 -0.51 13.52 -7.93
N GLU A 233 -1.02 14.67 -7.45
CA GLU A 233 -0.32 15.97 -7.55
C GLU A 233 1.06 15.97 -6.89
N HIS A 234 1.28 15.11 -5.88
CA HIS A 234 2.56 14.91 -5.21
C HIS A 234 3.38 13.74 -5.78
N GLY A 235 3.02 13.22 -6.96
CA GLY A 235 3.73 12.14 -7.64
C GLY A 235 3.47 10.74 -7.06
N ILE A 236 2.38 10.54 -6.32
CA ILE A 236 1.99 9.25 -5.74
C ILE A 236 0.70 8.78 -6.41
N GLN A 237 0.82 7.81 -7.32
CA GLN A 237 -0.31 7.29 -8.08
C GLN A 237 -0.92 6.09 -7.37
N VAL A 238 -2.13 6.24 -6.84
CA VAL A 238 -2.85 5.18 -6.11
C VAL A 238 -3.78 4.43 -7.07
N SER A 239 -3.56 3.12 -7.25
CA SER A 239 -4.43 2.24 -8.03
C SER A 239 -5.17 1.25 -7.13
N PHE A 240 -6.30 0.72 -7.61
CA PHE A 240 -7.12 -0.22 -6.86
C PHE A 240 -7.28 -1.54 -7.62
N ALA A 241 -7.18 -2.65 -6.91
CA ALA A 241 -7.32 -3.98 -7.50
C ALA A 241 -8.07 -4.95 -6.59
N SER A 242 -8.73 -5.93 -7.22
CA SER A 242 -9.42 -7.02 -6.53
C SER A 242 -8.70 -8.35 -6.71
N VAL A 243 -8.55 -9.09 -5.62
CA VAL A 243 -8.08 -10.48 -5.62
C VAL A 243 -9.22 -11.43 -5.22
N VAL A 244 -9.34 -12.53 -5.96
CA VAL A 244 -10.18 -13.68 -5.62
C VAL A 244 -9.29 -14.71 -4.94
N LEU A 245 -9.63 -15.03 -3.70
CA LEU A 245 -8.96 -16.10 -2.98
C LEU A 245 -9.61 -17.43 -3.38
N ALA A 246 -8.93 -18.21 -4.21
CA ALA A 246 -9.33 -19.59 -4.49
C ALA A 246 -8.58 -20.56 -3.55
N PRO A 247 -9.12 -21.76 -3.28
CA PRO A 247 -8.50 -22.74 -2.38
C PRO A 247 -7.09 -23.16 -2.79
N GLU A 248 -6.81 -23.17 -4.10
CA GLU A 248 -5.53 -23.63 -4.64
C GLU A 248 -4.55 -22.47 -4.86
N LEU A 249 -4.96 -21.38 -5.54
CA LEU A 249 -4.14 -20.19 -5.73
C LEU A 249 -4.97 -18.90 -5.97
N PRO A 250 -4.57 -17.74 -5.43
CA PRO A 250 -5.29 -16.47 -5.65
C PRO A 250 -5.23 -16.02 -7.12
N THR A 251 -6.30 -15.38 -7.61
CA THR A 251 -6.39 -14.78 -8.96
C THR A 251 -6.81 -13.32 -8.87
N ILE A 252 -6.39 -12.48 -9.82
CA ILE A 252 -6.90 -11.12 -9.93
C ILE A 252 -8.24 -11.13 -10.66
N SER A 253 -9.24 -10.42 -10.13
CA SER A 253 -10.56 -10.26 -10.77
C SER A 253 -10.74 -8.92 -11.48
N SER A 254 -10.08 -7.86 -11.03
CA SER A 254 -10.16 -6.53 -11.65
C SER A 254 -9.05 -5.60 -11.20
N CYS A 255 -8.75 -4.60 -12.04
CA CYS A 255 -7.83 -3.50 -11.76
C CYS A 255 -8.37 -2.22 -12.40
N SER A 256 -8.39 -1.12 -11.66
CA SER A 256 -8.75 0.19 -12.17
C SER A 256 -7.71 1.24 -11.74
N GLN A 257 -7.23 2.01 -12.73
CA GLN A 257 -6.24 3.08 -12.50
C GLN A 257 -6.88 4.41 -12.12
N GLU A 258 -8.14 4.64 -12.49
CA GLU A 258 -8.72 6.00 -12.46
C GLU A 258 -9.93 6.16 -11.55
N GLN A 259 -10.54 5.05 -11.12
CA GLN A 259 -11.73 5.08 -10.27
C GLN A 259 -11.66 3.93 -9.28
N LEU A 260 -11.99 4.20 -8.02
CA LEU A 260 -12.33 3.14 -7.07
C LEU A 260 -13.33 2.19 -7.74
N PRO A 261 -13.29 0.87 -7.47
CA PRO A 261 -14.33 -0.02 -7.95
C PRO A 261 -15.64 0.37 -7.26
N ILE A 262 -16.39 1.30 -7.86
CA ILE A 262 -17.73 1.71 -7.42
C ILE A 262 -18.74 0.71 -7.99
#